data_AF-A0A3M1ZD92-F1
#
_entry.id   AF-A0A3M1ZD92-F1
#
_cell.length_a   1.000
_cell.length_b   1.000
_cell.length_c   1.000
_cell.angle_alpha   90.00
_cell.angle_beta   90.00
_cell.angle_gamma   90.00
#
_symmetry.space_group_name_H-M   'P 1'
#
loop_
_entity.id
_entity.type
_entity.pdbx_description
1 polymer ?
#
loop_
_entity_poly.entity_id
_entity_poly.type
_entity_poly.pdbx_seq_one_letter_code
_entity_poly.pdbx_strand_id
1 'polypeptide(L)'
;LATNGTLIDDALAEEIKAHGVKRVSISFDGADAATHDAFRGLPGSFDAAVRGFQALRRVGLPVQINTTVAKHNEAQLEAILQLAKDLDAVGLHLFLLVPVGCGVEIAEEQMINAQQYERVLNWLYDKEQSEPQLQLKATCAPHYFRVMRQRRAEERRRGVQHDLPASHHRQLHGHPHGQMHAATKGCLAGTGVCFVSHRGEVFPCGYLPVEAGNVRRQHFGDIWQGSALFAELRNPDLLGGKCGACQFKNLCSGCRARAYGTVGDYMAEEPFCAYDPETRTVHIE
;
A
#
# COMPACT_ATOMS: atom_id res chain seq x y z
N LEU A 1 11.06 0.08 10.30
CA LEU A 1 11.32 1.54 10.26
C LEU A 1 10.99 2.04 8.86
N ALA A 2 10.27 3.15 8.72
CA ALA A 2 10.07 3.83 7.44
C ALA A 2 10.75 5.20 7.48
N THR A 3 11.50 5.57 6.43
CA THR A 3 12.35 6.76 6.38
C THR A 3 12.59 7.20 4.94
N ASN A 4 13.03 8.44 4.72
CA ASN A 4 13.50 8.92 3.41
C ASN A 4 14.94 8.44 3.11
N GLY A 5 15.67 7.92 4.10
CA GLY A 5 17.01 7.35 3.94
C GLY A 5 18.15 8.36 3.77
N THR A 6 17.85 9.66 3.63
CA THR A 6 18.84 10.66 3.18
C THR A 6 19.94 10.97 4.20
N LEU A 7 19.68 10.73 5.49
CA LEU A 7 20.63 10.95 6.59
C LEU A 7 21.27 9.66 7.12
N ILE A 8 21.03 8.53 6.46
CA ILE A 8 21.58 7.25 6.92
C ILE A 8 22.99 7.08 6.36
N ASP A 9 23.96 7.09 7.25
CA ASP A 9 25.35 6.69 6.99
C ASP A 9 25.65 5.33 7.64
N ASP A 10 26.92 4.89 7.60
CA ASP A 10 27.33 3.60 8.16
C ASP A 10 27.15 3.54 9.69
N ALA A 11 27.43 4.64 10.41
CA ALA A 11 27.29 4.70 11.86
C ALA A 11 25.81 4.59 12.27
N LEU A 12 24.94 5.38 11.65
CA LEU A 12 23.50 5.31 11.92
C LEU A 12 22.91 3.96 11.49
N ALA A 13 23.40 3.33 10.42
CA ALA A 13 22.98 2.00 10.03
C ALA A 13 23.30 0.94 11.10
N GLU A 14 24.49 1.01 11.72
CA GLU A 14 24.86 0.14 12.84
C GLU A 14 23.95 0.37 14.07
N GLU A 15 23.67 1.64 14.42
CA GLU A 15 22.76 1.97 15.52
C GLU A 15 21.35 1.43 15.26
N ILE A 16 20.80 1.65 14.06
CA ILE A 16 19.48 1.12 13.66
C ILE A 16 19.43 -0.40 13.85
N LYS A 17 20.49 -1.12 13.45
CA LYS A 17 20.58 -2.57 13.63
C LYS A 17 20.66 -2.96 15.10
N ALA A 18 21.48 -2.26 15.89
CA ALA A 18 21.68 -2.52 17.31
C ALA A 18 20.38 -2.37 18.12
N HIS A 19 19.50 -1.45 17.72
CA HIS A 19 18.17 -1.26 18.32
C HIS A 19 17.14 -2.33 17.90
N GLY A 20 17.54 -3.37 17.17
CA GLY A 20 16.70 -4.52 16.87
C GLY A 20 15.68 -4.29 15.74
N VAL A 21 15.83 -3.21 14.96
CA VAL A 21 15.01 -2.97 13.77
C VAL A 21 15.16 -4.15 12.81
N LYS A 22 14.04 -4.75 12.41
CA LYS A 22 14.05 -5.97 11.57
C LYS A 22 14.05 -5.70 10.07
N ARG A 23 13.56 -4.51 9.67
CA ARG A 23 13.47 -4.08 8.28
C ARG A 23 13.35 -2.57 8.21
N VAL A 24 14.01 -1.99 7.21
CA VAL A 24 13.87 -0.57 6.88
C VAL A 24 13.19 -0.44 5.51
N SER A 25 12.25 0.49 5.39
CA SER A 25 11.69 0.90 4.11
C SER A 25 12.18 2.30 3.77
N ILE A 26 12.80 2.44 2.61
CA ILE A 26 13.23 3.74 2.06
C ILE A 26 12.33 4.06 0.89
N SER A 27 11.88 5.31 0.81
CA SER A 27 10.98 5.72 -0.25
C SER A 27 11.75 6.15 -1.50
N PHE A 28 11.35 5.64 -2.66
CA PHE A 28 11.80 6.06 -3.98
C PHE A 28 10.59 6.36 -4.87
N ASP A 29 10.35 7.62 -5.21
CA ASP A 29 9.22 8.03 -6.05
C ASP A 29 9.63 8.38 -7.50
N GLY A 30 10.79 7.92 -7.94
CA GLY A 30 11.26 8.02 -9.31
C GLY A 30 12.36 6.99 -9.54
N ALA A 31 12.54 6.56 -10.79
CA ALA A 31 13.61 5.65 -11.16
C ALA A 31 14.99 6.33 -11.24
N ASP A 32 14.99 7.67 -11.28
CA ASP A 32 16.18 8.50 -11.39
C ASP A 32 16.10 9.73 -10.47
N ALA A 33 17.24 10.40 -10.31
CA ALA A 33 17.35 11.59 -9.46
C ALA A 33 16.46 12.74 -9.94
N ALA A 34 16.34 12.95 -11.25
CA ALA A 34 15.52 14.04 -11.79
C ALA A 34 14.05 13.90 -11.39
N THR A 35 13.50 12.69 -11.50
CA THR A 35 12.10 12.39 -11.20
C THR A 35 11.86 12.36 -9.69
N HIS A 36 12.74 11.67 -8.95
CA HIS A 36 12.61 11.52 -7.50
C HIS A 36 12.79 12.86 -6.77
N ASP A 37 13.85 13.61 -7.06
CA ASP A 37 14.16 14.86 -6.35
C ASP A 37 13.11 15.93 -6.64
N ALA A 38 12.60 15.99 -7.88
CA ALA A 38 11.52 16.89 -8.25
C ALA A 38 10.26 16.61 -7.43
N PHE A 39 9.86 15.34 -7.29
CA PHE A 39 8.69 14.98 -6.48
C PHE A 39 8.92 15.19 -4.97
N ARG A 40 10.13 14.90 -4.48
CA ARG A 40 10.49 15.02 -3.06
C ARG A 40 10.84 16.44 -2.63
N GLY A 41 10.99 17.36 -3.57
CA GLY A 41 11.34 18.76 -3.32
C GLY A 41 12.74 18.95 -2.72
N LEU A 42 13.64 17.98 -2.90
CA LEU A 42 14.98 17.99 -2.30
C LEU A 42 16.04 17.53 -3.31
N PRO A 43 16.80 18.46 -3.92
CA PRO A 43 17.90 18.10 -4.80
C PRO A 43 18.95 17.22 -4.09
N GLY A 44 19.40 16.16 -4.76
CA GLY A 44 20.36 15.17 -4.24
C GLY A 44 19.74 14.13 -3.31
N SER A 45 18.42 14.13 -3.12
CA SER A 45 17.76 13.20 -2.20
C SER A 45 17.78 11.75 -2.70
N PHE A 46 17.70 11.53 -4.02
CA PHE A 46 17.83 10.21 -4.62
C PHE A 46 19.18 9.57 -4.30
N ASP A 47 20.29 10.28 -4.59
CA ASP A 47 21.63 9.76 -4.34
C ASP A 47 21.88 9.55 -2.84
N ALA A 48 21.36 10.44 -1.99
CA ALA A 48 21.42 10.27 -0.54
C ALA A 48 20.64 9.03 -0.06
N ALA A 49 19.44 8.81 -0.59
CA ALA A 49 18.64 7.63 -0.30
C ALA A 49 19.33 6.34 -0.77
N VAL A 50 19.97 6.33 -1.95
CA VAL A 50 20.78 5.20 -2.44
C VAL A 50 21.94 4.91 -1.49
N ARG A 51 22.69 5.93 -1.04
CA ARG A 51 23.78 5.75 -0.08
C ARG A 51 23.29 5.16 1.24
N GLY A 52 22.19 5.69 1.78
CA GLY A 52 21.59 5.18 3.01
C GLY A 52 21.05 3.76 2.89
N PHE A 53 20.48 3.42 1.73
CA PHE A 53 20.08 2.05 1.40
C PHE A 53 21.28 1.10 1.46
N GLN A 54 22.37 1.46 0.80
CA GLN A 54 23.59 0.63 0.75
C GLN A 54 24.25 0.48 2.14
N ALA A 55 24.24 1.53 2.96
CA ALA A 55 24.74 1.46 4.35
C ALA A 55 23.97 0.42 5.18
N LEU A 56 22.64 0.44 5.10
CA LEU A 56 21.79 -0.56 5.76
C LEU A 56 22.03 -1.98 5.23
N ARG A 57 22.24 -2.13 3.92
CA ARG A 57 22.59 -3.42 3.31
C ARG A 57 23.94 -3.94 3.81
N ARG A 58 24.97 -3.09 3.92
CA ARG A 58 26.30 -3.47 4.42
C ARG A 58 26.26 -4.05 5.84
N VAL A 59 25.41 -3.50 6.71
CA VAL A 59 25.21 -4.05 8.06
C VAL A 59 24.27 -5.28 8.07
N GLY A 60 23.79 -5.75 6.93
CA GLY A 60 22.96 -6.95 6.80
C GLY A 60 21.49 -6.73 7.17
N LEU A 61 21.01 -5.48 7.20
CA LEU A 61 19.58 -5.22 7.38
C LEU A 61 18.82 -5.46 6.06
N PRO A 62 17.66 -6.15 6.11
CA PRO A 62 16.75 -6.18 4.98
C PRO A 62 16.17 -4.78 4.72
N VAL A 63 16.29 -4.31 3.48
CA VAL A 63 15.77 -3.02 3.04
C VAL A 63 14.72 -3.23 1.94
N GLN A 64 13.60 -2.52 2.03
CA GLN A 64 12.57 -2.48 0.99
C GLN A 64 12.44 -1.07 0.40
N ILE A 65 11.94 -1.00 -0.82
CA ILE A 65 11.56 0.25 -1.48
C ILE A 65 10.06 0.47 -1.32
N ASN A 66 9.67 1.70 -0.96
CA ASN A 66 8.29 2.17 -1.04
C ASN A 66 8.19 3.22 -2.15
N THR A 67 7.19 3.10 -3.01
CA THR A 67 6.98 4.04 -4.13
C THR A 67 5.54 4.50 -4.13
N THR A 68 5.33 5.80 -4.06
CA THR A 68 4.03 6.42 -4.28
C THR A 68 3.79 6.50 -5.78
N VAL A 69 2.84 5.73 -6.29
CA VAL A 69 2.52 5.72 -7.72
C VAL A 69 1.65 6.93 -8.05
N ALA A 70 2.11 7.73 -9.00
CA ALA A 70 1.52 8.99 -9.41
C ALA A 70 1.80 9.27 -10.89
N LYS A 71 1.14 10.28 -11.48
CA LYS A 71 1.27 10.59 -12.92
C LYS A 71 2.71 10.78 -13.38
N HIS A 72 3.57 11.37 -12.55
CA HIS A 72 4.98 11.62 -12.91
C HIS A 72 5.83 10.34 -13.03
N ASN A 73 5.48 9.25 -12.34
CA ASN A 73 6.31 8.04 -12.27
C ASN A 73 5.61 6.74 -12.71
N GLU A 74 4.32 6.75 -13.04
CA GLU A 74 3.59 5.54 -13.45
C GLU A 74 4.26 4.87 -14.68
N ALA A 75 4.76 5.66 -15.62
CA ALA A 75 5.49 5.15 -16.79
C ALA A 75 6.87 4.57 -16.45
N GLN A 76 7.39 4.81 -15.24
CA GLN A 76 8.69 4.35 -14.77
C GLN A 76 8.62 3.08 -13.92
N LEU A 77 7.45 2.46 -13.73
CA LEU A 77 7.31 1.30 -12.82
C LEU A 77 8.27 0.13 -13.13
N GLU A 78 8.55 -0.14 -14.41
CA GLU A 78 9.57 -1.13 -14.80
C GLU A 78 10.99 -0.71 -14.38
N ALA A 79 11.33 0.56 -14.55
CA ALA A 79 12.63 1.08 -14.16
C ALA A 79 12.79 1.14 -12.63
N ILE A 80 11.72 1.42 -11.88
CA ILE A 80 11.69 1.36 -10.41
C ILE A 80 11.84 -0.08 -9.93
N LEU A 81 11.19 -1.04 -10.60
CA LEU A 81 11.41 -2.47 -10.34
C LEU A 81 12.87 -2.86 -10.57
N GLN A 82 13.47 -2.39 -11.67
CA GLN A 82 14.88 -2.65 -11.94
C GLN A 82 15.78 -2.02 -10.87
N LEU A 83 15.53 -0.78 -10.46
CA LEU A 83 16.23 -0.12 -9.35
C LEU A 83 16.14 -0.94 -8.06
N ALA A 84 14.96 -1.49 -7.73
CA ALA A 84 14.79 -2.34 -6.56
C ALA A 84 15.66 -3.60 -6.63
N LYS A 85 15.81 -4.19 -7.81
CA LYS A 85 16.65 -5.37 -8.06
C LYS A 85 18.13 -5.01 -7.97
N ASP A 86 18.54 -3.90 -8.57
CA ASP A 86 19.93 -3.43 -8.58
C ASP A 86 20.43 -3.07 -7.17
N LEU A 87 19.54 -2.54 -6.32
CA LEU A 87 19.84 -2.27 -4.92
C LEU A 87 19.73 -3.50 -4.02
N ASP A 88 19.34 -4.66 -4.56
CA ASP A 88 19.10 -5.90 -3.81
C ASP A 88 18.07 -5.70 -2.67
N ALA A 89 16.96 -5.05 -3.02
CA ALA A 89 15.84 -4.84 -2.13
C ALA A 89 15.10 -6.16 -1.88
N VAL A 90 14.67 -6.35 -0.64
CA VAL A 90 13.83 -7.52 -0.28
C VAL A 90 12.35 -7.31 -0.61
N GLY A 91 11.96 -6.10 -1.04
CA GLY A 91 10.61 -5.82 -1.49
C GLY A 91 10.44 -4.45 -2.13
N LEU A 92 9.41 -4.34 -2.98
CA LEU A 92 8.93 -3.11 -3.59
C LEU A 92 7.44 -2.98 -3.29
N HIS A 93 7.08 -2.00 -2.47
CA HIS A 93 5.69 -1.74 -2.07
C HIS A 93 5.19 -0.50 -2.79
N LEU A 94 4.15 -0.67 -3.60
CA LEU A 94 3.47 0.42 -4.29
C LEU A 94 2.43 1.03 -3.36
N PHE A 95 2.53 2.32 -3.09
CA PHE A 95 1.58 3.12 -2.35
C PHE A 95 0.72 3.89 -3.34
N LEU A 96 -0.58 3.68 -3.28
CA LEU A 96 -1.50 4.36 -4.18
C LEU A 96 -2.04 5.59 -3.46
N LEU A 97 -1.70 6.77 -3.98
CA LEU A 97 -1.90 8.08 -3.33
C LEU A 97 -3.30 8.22 -2.72
N VAL A 98 -3.41 8.46 -1.42
CA VAL A 98 -4.69 8.79 -0.77
C VAL A 98 -4.68 10.31 -0.52
N PRO A 99 -5.69 11.06 -0.97
CA PRO A 99 -5.69 12.53 -0.90
C PRO A 99 -6.03 13.00 0.52
N VAL A 100 -5.12 12.78 1.46
CA VAL A 100 -5.22 13.21 2.86
C VAL A 100 -3.87 13.73 3.33
N GLY A 101 -3.88 14.67 4.29
CA GLY A 101 -2.66 15.38 4.71
C GLY A 101 -2.00 16.10 3.52
N CYS A 102 -0.67 16.03 3.41
CA CYS A 102 0.08 16.62 2.28
C CYS A 102 -0.32 16.02 0.92
N GLY A 103 -0.97 14.85 0.89
CA GLY A 103 -1.48 14.25 -0.35
C GLY A 103 -2.62 15.04 -0.99
N VAL A 104 -3.29 15.93 -0.25
CA VAL A 104 -4.35 16.81 -0.78
C VAL A 104 -3.77 17.82 -1.77
N GLU A 105 -2.61 18.40 -1.45
CA GLU A 105 -1.99 19.49 -2.25
C GLU A 105 -1.56 19.03 -3.64
N ILE A 106 -1.19 17.75 -3.77
CA ILE A 106 -0.72 17.17 -5.03
C ILE A 106 -1.80 16.34 -5.74
N ALA A 107 -3.00 16.20 -5.16
CA ALA A 107 -3.99 15.23 -5.62
C ALA A 107 -4.44 15.49 -7.07
N GLU A 108 -4.80 16.73 -7.40
CA GLU A 108 -5.32 17.10 -8.73
C GLU A 108 -4.30 16.82 -9.84
N GLU A 109 -3.03 17.14 -9.57
CA GLU A 109 -1.96 17.01 -10.55
C GLU A 109 -1.41 15.58 -10.61
N GLN A 110 -1.28 14.89 -9.48
CA GLN A 110 -0.50 13.65 -9.37
C GLN A 110 -1.33 12.37 -9.25
N MET A 111 -2.62 12.42 -8.90
CA MET A 111 -3.44 11.21 -8.82
C MET A 111 -3.65 10.58 -10.19
N ILE A 112 -3.33 9.30 -10.30
CA ILE A 112 -3.70 8.49 -11.46
C ILE A 112 -5.21 8.22 -11.46
N ASN A 113 -5.81 8.15 -12.65
CA ASN A 113 -7.23 7.84 -12.82
C ASN A 113 -7.52 6.35 -12.62
N ALA A 114 -8.81 5.95 -12.66
CA ALA A 114 -9.24 4.58 -12.42
C ALA A 114 -8.62 3.57 -13.41
N GLN A 115 -8.44 3.96 -14.67
CA GLN A 115 -7.88 3.11 -15.72
C GLN A 115 -6.38 2.88 -15.53
N GLN A 116 -5.64 3.96 -15.25
CA GLN A 116 -4.23 3.90 -14.85
C GLN A 116 -4.05 3.00 -13.63
N TYR A 117 -4.88 3.19 -12.60
CA TYR A 117 -4.86 2.37 -11.40
C TYR A 117 -5.06 0.88 -11.72
N GLU A 118 -6.04 0.54 -12.55
CA GLU A 118 -6.28 -0.84 -12.99
C GLU A 118 -5.06 -1.43 -13.72
N ARG A 119 -4.40 -0.65 -14.60
CA ARG A 119 -3.18 -1.07 -15.30
C ARG A 119 -2.04 -1.34 -14.33
N VAL A 120 -1.81 -0.45 -13.36
CA VAL A 120 -0.77 -0.62 -12.32
C VAL A 120 -1.01 -1.90 -11.52
N LEU A 121 -2.26 -2.22 -11.19
CA LEU A 121 -2.59 -3.43 -10.44
C LEU A 121 -2.44 -4.71 -11.26
N ASN A 122 -2.78 -4.69 -12.55
CA ASN A 122 -2.53 -5.83 -13.43
C ASN A 122 -1.03 -6.01 -13.68
N TRP A 123 -0.28 -4.92 -13.86
CA TRP A 123 1.18 -4.95 -13.92
C TRP A 123 1.77 -5.59 -12.67
N LEU A 124 1.31 -5.18 -11.48
CA LEU A 124 1.78 -5.75 -10.23
C LEU A 124 1.50 -7.26 -10.15
N TYR A 125 0.33 -7.70 -10.60
CA TYR A 125 -0.02 -9.12 -10.66
C TYR A 125 0.95 -9.90 -11.56
N ASP A 126 1.23 -9.39 -12.75
CA ASP A 126 2.15 -10.03 -13.70
C ASP A 126 3.57 -10.12 -13.10
N LYS A 127 4.04 -9.04 -12.46
CA LYS A 127 5.37 -9.02 -11.82
C LYS A 127 5.46 -9.90 -10.58
N GLU A 128 4.38 -10.07 -9.82
CA GLU A 128 4.36 -11.04 -8.71
C GLU A 128 4.62 -12.48 -9.17
N GLN A 129 4.26 -12.82 -10.41
CA GLN A 129 4.55 -14.13 -11.00
C GLN A 129 5.98 -14.22 -11.52
N SER A 130 6.48 -13.17 -12.18
CA SER A 130 7.81 -13.20 -12.80
C SER A 130 8.97 -12.92 -11.84
N GLU A 131 8.72 -12.27 -10.70
CA GLU A 131 9.75 -11.83 -9.75
C GLU A 131 9.57 -12.48 -8.35
N PRO A 132 9.66 -13.82 -8.22
CA PRO A 132 9.34 -14.52 -6.96
C PRO A 132 10.28 -14.20 -5.80
N GLN A 133 11.46 -13.64 -6.07
CA GLN A 133 12.44 -13.29 -5.04
C GLN A 133 12.12 -11.95 -4.36
N LEU A 134 11.45 -11.03 -5.06
CA LEU A 134 11.11 -9.70 -4.58
C LEU A 134 9.70 -9.69 -3.95
N GLN A 135 9.56 -9.15 -2.74
CA GLN A 135 8.23 -8.96 -2.17
C GLN A 135 7.53 -7.76 -2.80
N LEU A 136 6.62 -8.03 -3.72
CA LEU A 136 5.72 -7.04 -4.28
C LEU A 136 4.44 -6.91 -3.44
N LYS A 137 3.92 -5.69 -3.33
CA LYS A 137 2.70 -5.40 -2.58
C LYS A 137 2.05 -4.10 -3.02
N ALA A 138 0.73 -4.10 -3.18
CA ALA A 138 -0.06 -2.88 -3.27
C ALA A 138 -0.53 -2.43 -1.89
N THR A 139 -0.30 -1.16 -1.54
CA THR A 139 -0.69 -0.52 -0.29
C THR A 139 -1.71 0.57 -0.56
N CYS A 140 -2.77 0.60 0.25
CA CYS A 140 -3.95 1.45 0.03
C CYS A 140 -4.67 1.18 -1.31
N ALA A 141 -4.54 -0.04 -1.82
CA ALA A 141 -5.20 -0.55 -3.04
C ALA A 141 -6.05 -1.81 -2.78
N PRO A 142 -7.14 -1.72 -2.01
CA PRO A 142 -7.95 -2.89 -1.65
C PRO A 142 -8.49 -3.69 -2.85
N HIS A 143 -8.71 -3.02 -3.98
CA HIS A 143 -9.20 -3.68 -5.19
C HIS A 143 -8.13 -4.49 -5.92
N TYR A 144 -6.86 -4.49 -5.48
CA TYR A 144 -5.88 -5.48 -5.93
C TYR A 144 -6.37 -6.92 -5.69
N PHE A 145 -7.06 -7.17 -4.57
CA PHE A 145 -7.63 -8.49 -4.29
C PHE A 145 -8.74 -8.89 -5.27
N ARG A 146 -9.48 -7.90 -5.82
CA ARG A 146 -10.43 -8.12 -6.91
C ARG A 146 -9.69 -8.55 -8.18
N VAL A 147 -8.67 -7.78 -8.58
CA VAL A 147 -7.81 -8.07 -9.75
C VAL A 147 -7.23 -9.47 -9.66
N MET A 148 -6.60 -9.82 -8.53
CA MET A 148 -6.07 -11.17 -8.28
C MET A 148 -7.14 -12.26 -8.47
N ARG A 149 -8.35 -12.06 -7.95
CA ARG A 149 -9.43 -13.05 -8.07
C ARG A 149 -9.94 -13.18 -9.51
N GLN A 150 -10.03 -12.07 -10.24
CA GLN A 150 -10.44 -12.04 -11.65
C GLN A 150 -9.39 -12.73 -12.54
N ARG A 151 -8.12 -12.31 -12.44
CA ARG A 151 -6.99 -12.86 -13.20
C ARG A 151 -6.82 -14.36 -12.98
N ARG A 152 -6.83 -14.83 -11.74
CA ARG A 152 -6.78 -16.27 -11.44
C ARG A 152 -7.98 -17.05 -11.97
N ALA A 153 -9.17 -16.46 -12.00
CA ALA A 153 -10.34 -17.10 -12.58
C ALA A 153 -10.22 -17.23 -14.10
N GLU A 154 -9.68 -16.21 -14.76
CA GLU A 154 -9.41 -16.22 -16.20
C GLU A 154 -8.31 -17.22 -16.58
N GLU A 155 -7.18 -17.21 -15.86
CA GLU A 155 -6.07 -18.15 -16.06
C GLU A 155 -6.53 -19.61 -15.89
N ARG A 156 -7.33 -19.90 -14.86
CA ARG A 156 -7.94 -21.23 -14.68
C ARG A 156 -8.83 -21.63 -15.84
N ARG A 157 -9.61 -20.71 -16.41
CA ARG A 157 -10.45 -20.99 -17.60
C ARG A 157 -9.60 -21.29 -18.83
N ARG A 158 -8.40 -20.71 -18.91
CA ARG A 158 -7.41 -20.96 -19.97
C ARG A 158 -6.53 -22.19 -19.69
N GLY A 159 -6.78 -22.92 -18.61
CA GLY A 159 -5.99 -24.10 -18.22
C GLY A 159 -4.62 -23.78 -17.61
N VAL A 160 -4.35 -22.51 -17.32
CA VAL A 160 -3.11 -22.09 -16.64
C VAL A 160 -3.32 -22.21 -15.13
N GLN A 161 -2.49 -23.02 -14.48
CA GLN A 161 -2.37 -23.06 -13.03
C GLN A 161 -1.03 -22.45 -12.63
N HIS A 162 -1.09 -21.37 -11.86
CA HIS A 162 0.07 -20.85 -11.13
C HIS A 162 0.06 -21.41 -9.72
N ASP A 163 1.23 -21.79 -9.23
CA ASP A 163 1.43 -21.94 -7.79
C ASP A 163 1.12 -20.60 -7.10
N LEU A 164 0.73 -20.66 -5.82
CA LEU A 164 0.60 -19.44 -5.05
C LEU A 164 1.94 -18.69 -5.09
N PRO A 165 1.97 -17.39 -5.45
CA PRO A 165 3.24 -16.68 -5.55
C PRO A 165 3.99 -16.78 -4.21
N ALA A 166 5.32 -16.80 -4.25
CA ALA A 166 6.12 -16.93 -3.02
C ALA A 166 5.79 -15.81 -2.01
N SER A 167 5.33 -14.64 -2.47
CA SER A 167 4.77 -13.59 -1.62
C SER A 167 3.51 -14.06 -0.86
N HIS A 168 2.64 -14.87 -1.45
CA HIS A 168 1.44 -15.44 -0.85
C HIS A 168 1.76 -16.55 0.16
N HIS A 169 2.74 -17.42 -0.09
CA HIS A 169 3.22 -18.34 0.95
C HIS A 169 3.88 -17.59 2.12
N ARG A 170 4.60 -16.49 1.86
CA ARG A 170 5.13 -15.58 2.91
C ARG A 170 4.05 -14.75 3.61
N GLN A 171 2.90 -14.53 2.97
CA GLN A 171 1.71 -13.92 3.57
C GLN A 171 0.93 -14.91 4.44
N LEU A 172 0.93 -16.21 4.10
CA LEU A 172 0.27 -17.28 4.87
C LEU A 172 1.14 -17.85 6.01
N HIS A 173 2.46 -17.94 5.82
CA HIS A 173 3.40 -18.59 6.74
C HIS A 173 4.47 -17.65 7.30
N GLY A 174 4.47 -16.37 6.92
CA GLY A 174 5.46 -15.38 7.34
C GLY A 174 6.79 -15.45 6.56
N HIS A 175 7.60 -14.41 6.68
CA HIS A 175 9.01 -14.42 6.28
C HIS A 175 9.84 -15.07 7.41
N PRO A 176 10.97 -15.75 7.15
CA PRO A 176 11.88 -16.23 8.20
C PRO A 176 12.40 -15.16 9.18
N HIS A 177 12.10 -13.87 8.95
CA HIS A 177 12.52 -12.74 9.78
C HIS A 177 11.36 -11.93 10.40
N GLY A 178 10.13 -12.45 10.41
CA GLY A 178 9.02 -11.79 11.11
C GLY A 178 7.65 -12.32 10.70
N GLN A 179 6.90 -12.84 11.68
CA GLN A 179 5.54 -13.34 11.55
C GLN A 179 4.52 -12.23 11.80
N MET A 180 4.38 -11.28 10.87
CA MET A 180 3.33 -10.27 11.02
C MET A 180 2.73 -9.89 9.68
N HIS A 181 1.90 -10.76 9.09
CA HIS A 181 1.07 -10.39 7.95
C HIS A 181 -0.37 -10.88 8.07
N ALA A 182 -1.28 -9.91 7.95
CA ALA A 182 -2.71 -10.07 7.78
C ALA A 182 -3.00 -10.52 6.34
N ALA A 183 -3.20 -11.82 6.14
CA ALA A 183 -3.88 -12.32 4.96
C ALA A 183 -5.36 -12.51 5.30
N THR A 184 -6.26 -11.77 4.64
CA THR A 184 -7.62 -12.23 4.25
C THR A 184 -8.52 -11.16 3.60
N LYS A 185 -8.19 -9.86 3.62
CA LYS A 185 -9.12 -8.81 3.15
C LYS A 185 -8.40 -7.58 2.56
N GLY A 186 -9.09 -6.84 1.69
CA GLY A 186 -8.62 -5.63 1.03
C GLY A 186 -8.38 -4.47 1.98
N CYS A 187 -9.43 -3.75 2.38
CA CYS A 187 -9.28 -2.65 3.33
C CYS A 187 -9.25 -3.16 4.77
N LEU A 188 -8.19 -2.84 5.50
CA LEU A 188 -8.00 -3.25 6.89
C LEU A 188 -8.43 -2.17 7.90
N ALA A 189 -8.85 -0.99 7.44
CA ALA A 189 -9.14 0.16 8.30
C ALA A 189 -10.25 -0.17 9.31
N GLY A 190 -9.94 -0.10 10.61
CA GLY A 190 -10.86 -0.46 11.70
C GLY A 190 -11.20 -1.96 11.80
N THR A 191 -10.69 -2.81 10.90
CA THR A 191 -11.00 -4.26 10.85
C THR A 191 -9.81 -5.12 11.27
N GLY A 192 -8.59 -4.72 10.90
CA GLY A 192 -7.35 -5.39 11.27
C GLY A 192 -6.18 -4.43 11.54
N VAL A 193 -6.38 -3.12 11.29
CA VAL A 193 -5.43 -2.06 11.66
C VAL A 193 -6.19 -0.87 12.23
N CYS A 194 -5.52 -0.11 13.10
CA CYS A 194 -5.87 1.26 13.47
C CYS A 194 -4.58 2.08 13.61
N PHE A 195 -4.71 3.40 13.60
CA PHE A 195 -3.63 4.33 13.87
C PHE A 195 -3.88 5.03 15.20
N VAL A 196 -2.87 5.11 16.06
CA VAL A 196 -2.92 5.91 17.29
C VAL A 196 -1.98 7.09 17.10
N SER A 197 -2.52 8.31 17.18
CA SER A 197 -1.74 9.53 17.04
C SER A 197 -0.82 9.74 18.25
N HIS A 198 0.13 10.67 18.10
CA HIS A 198 0.97 11.10 19.23
C HIS A 198 0.19 11.80 20.36
N ARG A 199 -1.05 12.26 20.10
CA ARG A 199 -1.96 12.82 21.11
C ARG A 199 -2.94 11.77 21.67
N GLY A 200 -2.85 10.53 21.20
CA GLY A 200 -3.67 9.41 21.66
C GLY A 200 -5.01 9.25 20.96
N GLU A 201 -5.35 10.07 19.97
CA GLU A 201 -6.55 9.82 19.14
C GLU A 201 -6.37 8.52 18.35
N VAL A 202 -7.43 7.74 18.24
CA VAL A 202 -7.46 6.46 17.52
C VAL A 202 -8.25 6.66 16.23
N PHE A 203 -7.63 6.33 15.10
CA PHE A 203 -8.21 6.41 13.77
C PHE A 203 -8.26 5.02 13.11
N PRO A 204 -9.17 4.77 12.16
CA PRO A 204 -9.26 3.49 11.46
C PRO A 204 -8.00 3.07 10.70
N CYS A 205 -7.25 4.03 10.18
CA CYS A 205 -5.93 3.80 9.57
C CYS A 205 -5.15 5.12 9.58
N GLY A 206 -3.90 5.11 9.11
CA GLY A 206 -3.08 6.33 9.03
C GLY A 206 -3.58 7.39 8.04
N TYR A 207 -4.66 7.10 7.28
CA TYR A 207 -5.17 7.97 6.23
C TYR A 207 -6.66 8.35 6.39
N LEU A 208 -7.43 7.71 7.28
CA LEU A 208 -8.85 8.04 7.45
C LEU A 208 -9.00 8.93 8.69
N PRO A 209 -9.18 10.26 8.54
CA PRO A 209 -9.16 11.21 9.66
C PRO A 209 -10.51 11.29 10.38
N VAL A 210 -11.10 10.14 10.70
CA VAL A 210 -12.34 10.03 11.49
C VAL A 210 -11.97 9.38 12.83
N GLU A 211 -12.13 10.12 13.92
CA GLU A 211 -11.73 9.66 15.25
C GLU A 211 -12.71 8.59 15.77
N ALA A 212 -12.17 7.45 16.21
CA ALA A 212 -12.91 6.37 16.87
C ALA A 212 -12.94 6.51 18.41
N GLY A 213 -11.98 7.24 18.99
CA GLY A 213 -11.81 7.45 20.42
C GLY A 213 -10.40 7.93 20.78
N ASN A 214 -10.08 8.00 22.07
CA ASN A 214 -8.76 8.45 22.54
C ASN A 214 -8.22 7.59 23.69
N VAL A 215 -7.03 6.98 23.52
CA VAL A 215 -6.42 6.07 24.51
C VAL A 215 -6.00 6.76 25.81
N ARG A 216 -5.97 8.09 25.85
CA ARG A 216 -5.72 8.86 27.07
C ARG A 216 -6.99 8.99 27.94
N ARG A 217 -8.16 8.65 27.39
CA ARG A 217 -9.47 8.79 28.05
C ARG A 217 -10.20 7.45 28.23
N GLN A 218 -9.92 6.48 27.35
CA GLN A 218 -10.60 5.18 27.30
C GLN A 218 -9.57 4.07 27.09
N HIS A 219 -9.86 2.84 27.54
CA HIS A 219 -9.00 1.71 27.20
C HIS A 219 -9.06 1.44 25.70
N PHE A 220 -7.92 1.07 25.11
CA PHE A 220 -7.84 0.74 23.70
C PHE A 220 -8.81 -0.38 23.30
N GLY A 221 -8.98 -1.40 24.15
CA GLY A 221 -9.91 -2.51 23.92
C GLY A 221 -11.36 -2.04 23.74
N ASP A 222 -11.79 -1.06 24.55
CA ASP A 222 -13.15 -0.51 24.50
C ASP A 222 -13.37 0.28 23.20
N ILE A 223 -12.38 1.07 22.78
CA ILE A 223 -12.43 1.79 21.49
C ILE A 223 -12.47 0.77 20.34
N TRP A 224 -11.60 -0.24 20.38
CA TRP A 224 -11.48 -1.24 19.34
C TRP A 224 -12.77 -2.06 19.20
N GLN A 225 -13.42 -2.46 20.29
CA GLN A 225 -14.59 -3.33 20.24
C GLN A 225 -15.91 -2.56 20.18
N GLY A 226 -16.00 -1.41 20.84
CA GLY A 226 -17.25 -0.69 21.09
C GLY A 226 -17.49 0.58 20.27
N SER A 227 -16.52 1.09 19.51
CA SER A 227 -16.76 2.30 18.71
C SER A 227 -17.71 2.03 17.54
N ALA A 228 -18.70 2.93 17.37
CA ALA A 228 -19.65 2.88 16.27
C ALA A 228 -18.94 2.90 14.91
N LEU A 229 -17.92 3.75 14.76
CA LEU A 229 -17.11 3.86 13.55
C LEU A 229 -16.47 2.52 13.15
N PHE A 230 -15.84 1.79 14.08
CA PHE A 230 -15.27 0.50 13.75
C PHE A 230 -16.32 -0.56 13.50
N ALA A 231 -17.47 -0.52 14.19
CA ALA A 231 -18.59 -1.41 13.90
C ALA A 231 -19.11 -1.22 12.46
N GLU A 232 -19.24 0.03 12.00
CA GLU A 232 -19.63 0.36 10.62
C GLU A 232 -18.60 -0.14 9.60
N LEU A 233 -17.31 0.15 9.80
CA LEU A 233 -16.23 -0.28 8.89
C LEU A 233 -16.08 -1.81 8.81
N ARG A 234 -16.50 -2.52 9.85
CA ARG A 234 -16.54 -4.00 9.88
C ARG A 234 -17.75 -4.58 9.16
N ASN A 235 -18.77 -3.77 8.87
CA ASN A 235 -19.98 -4.20 8.19
C ASN A 235 -19.97 -3.81 6.70
N PRO A 236 -19.62 -4.75 5.79
CA PRO A 236 -19.59 -4.47 4.35
C PRO A 236 -20.97 -4.25 3.72
N ASP A 237 -22.07 -4.58 4.41
CA ASP A 237 -23.42 -4.33 3.91
C ASP A 237 -23.84 -2.86 4.00
N LEU A 238 -23.09 -2.05 4.75
CA LEU A 238 -23.28 -0.60 4.83
C LEU A 238 -22.53 0.16 3.72
N LEU A 239 -21.79 -0.51 2.86
CA LEU A 239 -21.10 0.14 1.75
C LEU A 239 -22.10 0.68 0.72
N GLY A 240 -21.91 1.92 0.29
CA GLY A 240 -22.70 2.58 -0.75
C GLY A 240 -22.15 2.38 -2.17
N GLY A 241 -22.90 2.91 -3.14
CA GLY A 241 -22.56 2.93 -4.57
C GLY A 241 -22.22 1.56 -5.15
N LYS A 242 -21.30 1.53 -6.13
CA LYS A 242 -20.80 0.30 -6.76
C LYS A 242 -20.28 -0.70 -5.74
N CYS A 243 -19.61 -0.23 -4.68
CA CYS A 243 -19.04 -1.08 -3.65
C CYS A 243 -20.12 -1.87 -2.88
N GLY A 244 -21.29 -1.28 -2.63
CA GLY A 244 -22.43 -1.94 -1.98
C GLY A 244 -23.03 -3.08 -2.80
N ALA A 245 -23.15 -2.89 -4.12
CA ALA A 245 -23.67 -3.89 -5.05
C ALA A 245 -22.62 -4.93 -5.50
N CYS A 246 -21.34 -4.69 -5.24
CA CYS A 246 -20.24 -5.50 -5.77
C CYS A 246 -20.15 -6.89 -5.12
N GLN A 247 -20.01 -7.93 -5.96
CA GLN A 247 -19.74 -9.31 -5.52
C GLN A 247 -18.39 -9.48 -4.81
N PHE A 248 -17.49 -8.50 -4.93
CA PHE A 248 -16.20 -8.48 -4.25
C PHE A 248 -16.20 -7.67 -2.95
N LYS A 249 -17.34 -7.15 -2.47
CA LYS A 249 -17.39 -6.27 -1.29
C LYS A 249 -16.77 -6.88 -0.03
N ASN A 250 -16.91 -8.19 0.17
CA ASN A 250 -16.33 -8.90 1.31
C ASN A 250 -14.81 -9.15 1.17
N LEU A 251 -14.28 -9.07 -0.05
CA LEU A 251 -12.88 -9.30 -0.36
C LEU A 251 -12.10 -7.98 -0.48
N CYS A 252 -12.62 -7.02 -1.23
CA CYS A 252 -11.99 -5.75 -1.54
C CYS A 252 -12.40 -4.66 -0.53
N SER A 253 -13.70 -4.38 -0.45
CA SER A 253 -14.30 -3.29 0.34
C SER A 253 -13.87 -1.86 -0.04
N GLY A 254 -12.96 -1.64 -1.00
CA GLY A 254 -12.50 -0.31 -1.43
C GLY A 254 -11.73 0.48 -0.36
N CYS A 255 -10.97 1.52 -0.72
CA CYS A 255 -10.23 2.33 0.25
C CYS A 255 -11.17 3.32 0.94
N ARG A 256 -11.51 3.07 2.20
CA ARG A 256 -12.43 3.92 2.99
C ARG A 256 -11.88 5.33 3.20
N ALA A 257 -10.55 5.46 3.35
CA ALA A 257 -9.88 6.76 3.43
C ALA A 257 -10.02 7.58 2.14
N ARG A 258 -10.01 6.91 0.98
CA ARG A 258 -10.12 7.58 -0.31
C ARG A 258 -11.56 7.97 -0.64
N ALA A 259 -12.52 7.09 -0.35
CA ALA A 259 -13.94 7.41 -0.41
C ALA A 259 -14.22 8.69 0.43
N TYR A 260 -13.75 8.72 1.67
CA TYR A 260 -13.87 9.89 2.53
C TYR A 260 -13.18 11.14 1.96
N GLY A 261 -11.92 11.01 1.51
CA GLY A 261 -11.17 12.15 0.97
C GLY A 261 -11.76 12.76 -0.30
N THR A 262 -12.53 11.99 -1.08
CA THR A 262 -13.14 12.46 -2.34
C THR A 262 -14.56 12.98 -2.15
N VAL A 263 -15.40 12.30 -1.36
CA VAL A 263 -16.84 12.65 -1.26
C VAL A 263 -17.33 12.92 0.16
N GLY A 264 -16.45 12.87 1.17
CA GLY A 264 -16.79 13.12 2.56
C GLY A 264 -17.51 11.97 3.27
N ASP A 265 -17.68 10.82 2.60
CA ASP A 265 -18.32 9.63 3.17
C ASP A 265 -17.38 8.42 3.06
N TYR A 266 -16.96 7.90 4.23
CA TYR A 266 -16.07 6.74 4.30
C TYR A 266 -16.76 5.42 3.93
N MET A 267 -18.08 5.38 3.82
CA MET A 267 -18.86 4.22 3.36
C MET A 267 -19.22 4.30 1.87
N ALA A 268 -18.94 5.40 1.18
CA ALA A 268 -19.16 5.55 -0.25
C ALA A 268 -18.30 4.60 -1.11
N GLU A 269 -18.54 4.56 -2.42
CA GLU A 269 -17.75 3.73 -3.33
C GLU A 269 -16.29 4.18 -3.43
N GLU A 270 -15.40 3.26 -3.83
CA GLU A 270 -14.02 3.56 -4.17
C GLU A 270 -13.97 4.35 -5.49
N PRO A 271 -13.58 5.65 -5.48
CA PRO A 271 -13.70 6.50 -6.65
C PRO A 271 -12.76 6.12 -7.81
N PHE A 272 -11.69 5.38 -7.54
CA PHE A 272 -10.68 5.01 -8.55
C PHE A 272 -10.80 3.53 -8.98
N CYS A 273 -11.95 2.92 -8.74
CA CYS A 273 -12.24 1.56 -9.20
C CYS A 273 -12.88 1.59 -10.60
N ALA A 274 -12.16 1.11 -11.63
CA ALA A 274 -12.67 1.00 -13.01
C ALA A 274 -13.66 -0.16 -13.22
N TYR A 275 -13.88 -0.99 -12.19
CA TYR A 275 -14.78 -2.13 -12.27
C TYR A 275 -16.23 -1.73 -12.03
N ASP A 276 -17.10 -2.17 -12.93
CA ASP A 276 -18.54 -2.01 -12.85
C ASP A 276 -19.18 -3.35 -12.42
N PRO A 277 -19.83 -3.41 -11.24
CA PRO A 277 -20.43 -4.62 -10.73
C PRO A 277 -21.72 -5.06 -11.47
N GLU A 278 -22.42 -4.14 -12.14
CA GLU A 278 -23.67 -4.45 -12.83
C GLU A 278 -23.40 -5.20 -14.14
N THR A 279 -22.54 -4.62 -14.98
CA THR A 279 -22.11 -5.20 -16.25
C THR A 279 -21.03 -6.26 -16.07
N ARG A 280 -20.37 -6.27 -14.91
CA ARG A 280 -19.23 -7.13 -14.56
C ARG A 280 -18.01 -6.92 -15.46
N THR A 281 -17.87 -5.73 -16.04
CA THR A 281 -16.75 -5.35 -16.90
C THR A 281 -15.81 -4.38 -16.20
N VAL A 282 -14.60 -4.25 -16.74
CA VAL A 282 -13.67 -3.18 -16.42
C VAL A 282 -13.79 -2.17 -17.55
N HIS A 283 -14.08 -0.93 -17.22
CA HIS A 283 -14.14 0.14 -18.22
C HIS A 283 -12.72 0.62 -18.51
N ILE A 284 -12.21 0.23 -19.68
CA ILE A 284 -10.93 0.69 -20.24
C ILE A 284 -11.33 1.51 -21.48
N GLU A 285 -11.19 2.84 -21.40
CA GLU A 285 -11.28 3.71 -22.58
C GLU A 285 -9.99 3.61 -23.41
#